data_AF-A0A8J6E6K7-F1
#
_entry.id   AF-A0A8J6E6K7-F1
#
_cell.length_a   1.000
_cell.length_b   1.000
_cell.length_c   1.000
_cell.angle_alpha   90.00
_cell.angle_beta   90.00
_cell.angle_gamma   90.00
#
_symmetry.space_group_name_H-M   'P 1'
#
loop_
_entity.id
_entity.type
_entity.pdbx_description
1 polymer ?
#
loop_
_entity_poly.entity_id
_entity_poly.type
_entity_poly.pdbx_seq_one_letter_code
_entity_poly.pdbx_strand_id
1 'polypeptide(L)'
;MSYCIQIDVLGIWRFISIPYKDATIERFIEQLEVEFQDIYKVATPFKIADLRKGDQVLPREELVENVLSADDIAYVLPSPDWKEIVCTQSHKIVGLEKEDFEERVRLLRQLFGETAKLPVLRSCLLRASGDVSVAAGVCSYITPEAMGIQQKVCFSRLVQVPDTTLDMPSVGHTLY
;
A
#
# COMPACT_ATOMS: atom_id res chain seq x y z
N MET A 1 -0.64 1.42 27.73
CA MET A 1 -0.16 0.63 26.57
C MET A 1 -0.87 1.15 25.35
N SER A 2 -0.11 1.68 24.40
CA SER A 2 -0.61 1.94 23.05
C SER A 2 -0.49 0.64 22.28
N TYR A 3 -1.58 0.18 21.70
CA TYR A 3 -1.55 -0.91 20.74
C TYR A 3 -1.69 -0.36 19.33
N CYS A 4 -1.47 -1.17 18.32
CA CYS A 4 -1.55 -0.75 16.93
C CYS A 4 -2.57 -1.60 16.19
N ILE A 5 -3.30 -1.03 15.24
CA ILE A 5 -4.26 -1.77 14.44
C ILE A 5 -3.88 -1.69 12.97
N GLN A 6 -4.11 -2.79 12.25
CA GLN A 6 -3.92 -2.79 10.81
C GLN A 6 -5.16 -2.21 10.14
N ILE A 7 -4.95 -1.22 9.28
CA ILE A 7 -5.99 -0.58 8.47
C ILE A 7 -5.87 -1.07 7.03
N ASP A 8 -6.97 -1.53 6.46
CA ASP A 8 -7.06 -1.90 5.04
C ASP A 8 -8.06 -1.00 4.30
N VAL A 9 -7.63 -0.36 3.22
CA VAL A 9 -8.44 0.54 2.39
C VAL A 9 -8.58 -0.06 0.99
N LEU A 10 -9.80 -0.52 0.66
CA LEU A 10 -10.16 -1.15 -0.62
C LEU A 10 -9.27 -2.35 -1.02
N GLY A 11 -8.49 -2.95 -0.13
CA GLY A 11 -7.48 -3.96 -0.48
C GLY A 11 -6.27 -3.40 -1.24
N ILE A 12 -6.21 -2.08 -1.43
CA ILE A 12 -5.13 -1.39 -2.14
C ILE A 12 -4.09 -0.92 -1.13
N TRP A 13 -4.51 -0.12 -0.16
CA TRP A 13 -3.61 0.46 0.82
C TRP A 13 -3.74 -0.26 2.15
N ARG A 14 -2.60 -0.38 2.82
CA ARG A 14 -2.52 -1.01 4.14
C ARG A 14 -1.46 -0.32 4.97
N PHE A 15 -1.87 0.16 6.13
CA PHE A 15 -0.99 0.83 7.09
C PHE A 15 -1.38 0.46 8.51
N ILE A 16 -0.53 0.84 9.46
CA ILE A 16 -0.74 0.61 10.88
C ILE A 16 -1.03 1.96 11.52
N SER A 17 -2.08 2.03 12.32
CA SER A 17 -2.43 3.23 13.09
C SER A 17 -2.47 2.91 14.59
N ILE A 18 -2.22 3.94 15.41
CA ILE A 18 -2.27 3.84 16.87
C ILE A 18 -3.59 4.43 17.36
N PRO A 19 -4.53 3.60 17.85
CA PRO A 19 -5.77 4.09 18.45
C PRO A 19 -5.55 4.84 19.76
N TYR A 20 -6.41 5.82 20.01
CA TYR A 20 -6.49 6.54 21.28
C TYR A 20 -7.43 5.81 22.26
N LYS A 21 -7.06 5.78 23.55
CA LYS A 21 -7.87 5.12 24.58
C LYS A 21 -9.20 5.81 24.88
N ASP A 22 -9.27 7.14 24.77
CA ASP A 22 -10.46 7.91 25.17
C ASP A 22 -11.09 8.68 23.99
N ALA A 23 -10.83 8.24 22.76
CA ALA A 23 -11.44 8.84 21.58
C ALA A 23 -12.68 8.06 21.14
N THR A 24 -13.65 8.78 20.58
CA THR A 24 -14.72 8.15 19.82
C THR A 24 -14.20 7.65 18.48
N ILE A 25 -14.92 6.70 17.88
CA ILE A 25 -14.64 6.20 16.53
C ILE A 25 -14.66 7.34 15.50
N GLU A 26 -15.51 8.36 15.67
CA GLU A 26 -15.53 9.55 14.81
C GLU A 26 -14.17 10.28 14.79
N ARG A 27 -13.61 10.59 15.97
CA ARG A 27 -12.32 11.29 16.07
C ARG A 27 -11.17 10.42 15.57
N PHE A 28 -11.30 9.10 15.74
CA PHE A 28 -10.34 8.16 15.21
C PHE A 28 -10.40 8.09 13.67
N ILE A 29 -11.60 8.15 13.08
CA ILE A 29 -11.77 8.27 11.62
C ILE A 29 -11.09 9.54 11.09
N GLU A 30 -11.30 10.70 11.73
CA GLU A 30 -10.65 11.95 11.33
C GLU A 30 -9.12 11.84 11.34
N GLN A 31 -8.56 11.20 12.37
CA GLN A 31 -7.13 10.90 12.42
C GLN A 31 -6.70 9.98 11.27
N LEU A 32 -7.43 8.88 11.03
CA LEU A 32 -7.11 7.94 9.95
C LEU A 32 -7.11 8.62 8.58
N GLU A 33 -8.01 9.58 8.36
CA GLU A 33 -8.04 10.38 7.13
C GLU A 33 -6.76 11.20 6.94
N VAL A 34 -6.30 11.88 7.99
CA VAL A 34 -5.05 12.67 7.99
C VAL A 34 -3.84 11.75 7.82
N GLU A 35 -3.74 10.69 8.63
CA GLU A 35 -2.63 9.74 8.56
C GLU A 35 -2.53 9.09 7.18
N PHE A 36 -3.66 8.67 6.60
CA PHE A 36 -3.70 8.11 5.26
C PHE A 36 -3.16 9.12 4.23
N GLN A 37 -3.58 10.38 4.33
CA GLN A 37 -3.12 11.42 3.42
C GLN A 37 -1.63 11.71 3.57
N ASP A 38 -1.10 11.71 4.79
CA ASP A 38 0.32 11.94 5.06
C ASP A 38 1.19 10.76 4.61
N ILE A 39 0.77 9.53 4.90
CA ILE A 39 1.49 8.30 4.54
C ILE A 39 1.56 8.14 3.02
N TYR A 40 0.42 8.27 2.35
CA TYR A 40 0.31 7.99 0.91
C TYR A 40 0.35 9.25 0.05
N LYS A 41 0.52 10.44 0.62
CA LYS A 41 0.67 11.71 -0.10
C LYS A 41 -0.37 11.90 -1.20
N VAL A 42 -1.61 11.49 -0.93
CA VAL A 42 -2.68 11.57 -1.94
C VAL A 42 -3.10 13.02 -2.14
N ALA A 43 -3.31 13.42 -3.38
CA ALA A 43 -3.70 14.77 -3.75
C ALA A 43 -5.20 15.02 -3.57
N THR A 44 -6.01 13.98 -3.74
CA THR A 44 -7.46 14.04 -3.49
C THR A 44 -7.72 13.70 -2.01
N PRO A 45 -8.35 14.60 -1.23
CA PRO A 45 -8.61 14.36 0.18
C PRO A 45 -9.35 13.04 0.42
N PHE A 46 -8.81 12.21 1.29
CA PHE A 46 -9.40 10.92 1.63
C PHE A 46 -10.55 11.12 2.62
N LYS A 47 -11.67 10.44 2.39
CA LYS A 47 -12.83 10.47 3.27
C LYS A 47 -13.36 9.08 3.54
N ILE A 48 -13.66 8.79 4.80
CA ILE A 48 -14.13 7.49 5.27
C ILE A 48 -15.64 7.52 5.47
N ALA A 49 -16.35 6.62 4.78
CA ALA A 49 -17.77 6.40 5.00
C ALA A 49 -18.00 5.49 6.21
N ASP A 50 -17.37 4.31 6.21
CA ASP A 50 -17.50 3.33 7.29
C ASP A 50 -16.11 2.86 7.74
N LEU A 51 -15.96 2.68 9.05
CA LEU A 51 -14.92 1.86 9.65
C LEU A 51 -15.54 0.53 10.10
N ARG A 52 -14.93 -0.59 9.73
CA ARG A 52 -15.46 -1.93 10.00
C ARG A 52 -14.46 -2.82 10.71
N LYS A 53 -14.95 -3.74 11.53
CA LYS A 53 -14.19 -4.86 12.09
C LYS A 53 -14.86 -6.16 11.61
N GLY A 54 -14.18 -6.91 10.74
CA GLY A 54 -14.84 -7.94 9.94
C GLY A 54 -16.00 -7.34 9.13
N ASP A 55 -17.20 -7.91 9.28
CA ASP A 55 -18.41 -7.44 8.59
C ASP A 55 -19.19 -6.37 9.37
N GLN A 56 -18.79 -6.05 10.61
CA GLN A 56 -19.51 -5.11 11.47
C GLN A 56 -19.04 -3.67 11.24
N VAL A 57 -19.98 -2.76 10.98
CA VAL A 57 -19.74 -1.31 11.00
C VAL A 57 -19.62 -0.84 12.44
N LEU A 58 -18.55 -0.09 12.74
CA LEU A 58 -18.29 0.47 14.06
C LEU A 58 -19.14 1.74 14.28
N PRO A 59 -19.89 1.86 15.39
CA PRO A 59 -20.67 3.06 15.68
C PRO A 59 -19.75 4.27 15.91
N ARG A 60 -20.08 5.43 15.32
CA ARG A 60 -19.22 6.63 15.33
C ARG A 60 -19.07 7.25 16.73
N GLU A 61 -20.09 7.11 17.56
CA GLU A 61 -20.18 7.67 18.91
C GLU A 61 -19.50 6.78 19.97
N GLU A 62 -19.21 5.52 19.63
CA GLU A 62 -18.61 4.56 20.55
C GLU A 62 -17.14 4.87 20.81
N LEU A 63 -16.63 4.52 21.99
CA LEU A 63 -15.21 4.66 22.30
C LEU A 63 -14.40 3.59 21.57
N VAL A 64 -13.25 3.98 21.03
CA VAL A 64 -12.35 3.10 20.28
C VAL A 64 -11.97 1.86 21.10
N GLU A 65 -11.64 2.04 22.39
CA GLU A 65 -11.21 0.94 23.25
C GLU A 65 -12.30 -0.10 23.56
N ASN A 66 -13.57 0.24 23.35
CA ASN A 66 -14.68 -0.68 23.56
C ASN A 66 -14.88 -1.64 22.38
N VAL A 67 -14.40 -1.29 21.19
CA VAL A 67 -14.69 -2.03 19.94
C VAL A 67 -13.44 -2.52 19.22
N LEU A 68 -12.30 -1.87 19.44
CA LEU A 68 -11.01 -2.23 18.85
C LEU A 68 -10.01 -2.67 19.92
N SER A 69 -9.10 -3.55 19.53
CA SER A 69 -8.09 -4.19 20.36
C SER A 69 -6.76 -4.33 19.60
N ALA A 70 -5.70 -4.70 20.31
CA ALA A 70 -4.32 -4.70 19.82
C ALA A 70 -4.03 -5.54 18.58
N ASP A 71 -4.82 -6.57 18.35
CA ASP A 71 -4.59 -7.53 17.27
C ASP A 71 -5.67 -7.42 16.17
N ASP A 72 -6.50 -6.38 16.22
CA ASP A 72 -7.57 -6.20 15.27
C ASP A 72 -7.07 -5.67 13.92
N ILE A 73 -7.75 -6.16 12.88
CA ILE A 73 -7.69 -5.59 11.54
C ILE A 73 -9.01 -4.85 11.30
N ALA A 74 -8.91 -3.55 11.04
CA ALA A 74 -10.04 -2.72 10.66
C ALA A 74 -10.04 -2.48 9.15
N TYR A 75 -11.23 -2.50 8.56
CA TYR A 75 -11.46 -2.23 7.15
C TYR A 75 -12.10 -0.87 7.01
N VAL A 76 -11.49 -0.03 6.19
CA VAL A 76 -12.00 1.29 5.88
C VAL A 76 -12.70 1.24 4.54
N LEU A 77 -13.97 1.64 4.53
CA LEU A 77 -14.70 1.94 3.32
C LEU A 77 -14.61 3.44 3.04
N PRO A 78 -13.98 3.84 1.93
CA PRO A 78 -13.97 5.23 1.51
C PRO A 78 -15.36 5.72 1.15
N SER A 79 -15.53 7.04 1.12
CA SER A 79 -16.74 7.65 0.58
C SER A 79 -17.01 7.20 -0.87
N PRO A 80 -18.28 7.09 -1.29
CA PRO A 80 -18.63 6.70 -2.65
C PRO A 80 -17.93 7.55 -3.72
N ASP A 81 -17.88 8.87 -3.51
CA ASP A 81 -17.23 9.83 -4.41
C ASP A 81 -15.73 9.54 -4.53
N TRP A 82 -15.04 9.30 -3.41
CA TRP A 82 -13.61 9.01 -3.44
C TRP A 82 -13.33 7.67 -4.12
N LYS A 83 -14.16 6.66 -3.85
CA LYS A 83 -14.09 5.36 -4.53
C LYS A 83 -14.30 5.50 -6.04
N GLU A 84 -15.25 6.32 -6.46
CA GLU A 84 -15.49 6.59 -7.88
C GLU A 84 -14.27 7.24 -8.54
N ILE A 85 -13.64 8.22 -7.88
CA ILE A 85 -12.42 8.86 -8.38
C ILE A 85 -11.28 7.82 -8.50
N VAL A 86 -11.07 6.95 -7.51
CA VAL A 86 -10.07 5.87 -7.61
C VAL A 86 -10.34 4.99 -8.84
N CYS A 87 -11.60 4.61 -9.08
CA CYS A 87 -11.96 3.71 -10.17
C CYS A 87 -11.90 4.35 -11.56
N THR A 88 -12.26 5.63 -11.68
CA THR A 88 -12.45 6.30 -12.99
C THR A 88 -11.34 7.30 -13.31
N GLN A 89 -10.70 7.88 -12.29
CA GLN A 89 -9.78 9.00 -12.37
C GLN A 89 -8.57 8.81 -11.40
N SER A 90 -8.03 7.59 -11.33
CA SER A 90 -6.92 7.21 -10.44
C SER A 90 -5.72 8.16 -10.46
N HIS A 91 -5.40 8.78 -11.60
CA HIS A 91 -4.35 9.79 -11.73
C HIS A 91 -4.55 10.99 -10.78
N LYS A 92 -5.80 11.40 -10.52
CA LYS A 92 -6.14 12.48 -9.59
C LYS A 92 -5.85 12.14 -8.14
N ILE A 93 -5.93 10.85 -7.77
CA ILE A 93 -5.62 10.40 -6.40
C ILE A 93 -4.16 10.70 -6.06
N VAL A 94 -3.26 10.53 -7.03
CA VAL A 94 -1.82 10.75 -6.87
C VAL A 94 -1.36 12.11 -7.40
N GLY A 95 -2.29 13.00 -7.78
CA GLY A 95 -1.99 14.35 -8.22
C GLY A 95 -1.19 14.43 -9.52
N LEU A 96 -1.41 13.49 -10.43
CA LEU A 96 -0.77 13.47 -11.74
C LEU A 96 -1.78 13.82 -12.84
N GLU A 97 -1.27 14.41 -13.92
CA GLU A 97 -2.00 14.47 -15.18
C GLU A 97 -2.21 13.05 -15.73
N LYS A 98 -3.28 12.89 -16.52
CA LYS A 98 -3.67 11.57 -17.02
C LYS A 98 -2.58 10.95 -17.89
N GLU A 99 -1.96 11.74 -18.76
CA GLU A 99 -0.91 11.33 -19.67
C GLU A 99 0.33 10.86 -18.91
N ASP A 100 0.74 11.60 -17.88
CA ASP A 100 1.88 11.25 -17.02
C ASP A 100 1.62 9.95 -16.25
N PHE A 101 0.40 9.77 -15.74
CA PHE A 101 0.02 8.55 -15.04
C PHE A 101 0.10 7.33 -15.98
N GLU A 102 -0.46 7.44 -17.18
CA GLU A 102 -0.43 6.35 -18.16
C GLU A 102 0.98 6.07 -18.67
N GLU A 103 1.83 7.09 -18.81
CA GLU A 103 3.24 6.93 -19.15
C GLU A 103 4.00 6.15 -18.06
N ARG A 104 3.75 6.45 -16.77
CA ARG A 104 4.33 5.70 -15.65
C ARG A 104 3.86 4.25 -15.63
N VAL A 105 2.60 3.98 -15.94
CA VAL A 105 2.08 2.62 -16.10
C VAL A 105 2.77 1.91 -17.28
N ARG A 106 3.01 2.62 -18.39
CA ARG A 106 3.74 2.09 -19.55
C ARG A 106 5.17 1.71 -19.18
N LEU A 107 5.88 2.53 -18.41
CA LEU A 107 7.22 2.21 -17.90
C LEU A 107 7.22 0.96 -17.02
N LEU A 108 6.27 0.83 -16.09
CA LEU A 108 6.11 -0.38 -15.29
C LEU A 108 5.85 -1.61 -16.17
N ARG A 109 5.01 -1.47 -17.20
CA ARG A 109 4.72 -2.56 -18.14
C ARG A 109 5.97 -3.00 -18.93
N GLN A 110 6.85 -2.08 -19.30
CA GLN A 110 8.13 -2.44 -19.92
C GLN A 110 9.05 -3.23 -18.98
N LEU A 111 9.02 -2.95 -17.67
CA LEU A 111 9.81 -3.65 -16.67
C LEU A 111 9.29 -5.07 -16.37
N PHE A 112 7.97 -5.23 -16.28
CA PHE A 112 7.34 -6.50 -15.88
C PHE A 112 6.85 -7.35 -17.06
N GLY A 113 6.87 -6.80 -18.27
CA GLY A 113 6.50 -7.47 -19.51
C GLY A 113 5.17 -7.00 -20.09
N GLU A 114 5.06 -7.05 -21.41
CA GLU A 114 3.91 -6.55 -22.18
C GLU A 114 2.57 -7.25 -21.88
N THR A 115 2.61 -8.44 -21.26
CA THR A 115 1.43 -9.20 -20.84
C THR A 115 0.95 -8.85 -19.42
N ALA A 116 1.71 -8.03 -18.68
CA ALA A 116 1.35 -7.63 -17.33
C ALA A 116 0.00 -6.92 -17.31
N LYS A 117 -0.87 -7.32 -16.38
CA LYS A 117 -2.22 -6.81 -16.25
C LYS A 117 -2.20 -5.34 -15.83
N LEU A 118 -2.69 -4.47 -16.71
CA LEU A 118 -2.78 -3.03 -16.45
C LEU A 118 -3.48 -2.67 -15.12
N PRO A 119 -4.59 -3.32 -14.71
CA PRO A 119 -5.20 -3.03 -13.41
C PRO A 119 -4.24 -3.24 -12.21
N VAL A 120 -3.37 -4.25 -12.29
CA VAL A 120 -2.39 -4.55 -11.24
C VAL A 120 -1.30 -3.48 -11.20
N LEU A 121 -0.77 -3.10 -12.37
CA LEU A 121 0.25 -2.04 -12.46
C LEU A 121 -0.29 -0.69 -11.97
N ARG A 122 -1.52 -0.33 -12.36
CA ARG A 122 -2.20 0.88 -11.86
C ARG A 122 -2.40 0.83 -10.34
N SER A 123 -2.80 -0.32 -9.80
CA SER A 123 -2.92 -0.49 -8.34
C SER A 123 -1.57 -0.34 -7.63
N CYS A 124 -0.49 -0.88 -8.18
CA CYS A 124 0.85 -0.73 -7.61
C CYS A 124 1.32 0.73 -7.66
N LEU A 125 1.04 1.44 -8.74
CA LEU A 125 1.35 2.86 -8.88
C LEU A 125 0.57 3.72 -7.87
N LEU A 126 -0.70 3.38 -7.62
CA LEU A 126 -1.51 4.02 -6.57
C LEU A 126 -0.95 3.78 -5.15
N ARG A 127 -0.52 2.54 -4.85
CA ARG A 127 0.12 2.20 -3.56
C ARG A 127 1.43 2.93 -3.33
N ALA A 128 2.13 3.22 -4.43
CA ALA A 128 3.40 3.94 -4.45
C ALA A 128 3.25 5.45 -4.62
N SER A 129 2.02 5.98 -4.51
CA SER A 129 1.76 7.42 -4.61
C SER A 129 2.26 8.05 -5.92
N GLY A 130 2.20 7.28 -7.00
CA GLY A 130 2.68 7.70 -8.31
C GLY A 130 4.18 7.49 -8.55
N ASP A 131 4.98 7.08 -7.56
CA ASP A 131 6.42 6.85 -7.74
C ASP A 131 6.69 5.52 -8.46
N VAL A 132 7.32 5.58 -9.63
CA VAL A 132 7.60 4.39 -10.46
C VAL A 132 8.60 3.44 -9.79
N SER A 133 9.60 3.97 -9.10
CA SER A 133 10.64 3.16 -8.46
C SER A 133 10.06 2.38 -7.28
N VAL A 134 9.26 3.05 -6.44
CA VAL A 134 8.54 2.40 -5.34
C VAL A 134 7.50 1.43 -5.90
N ALA A 135 6.78 1.79 -6.96
CA ALA A 135 5.80 0.91 -7.61
C ALA A 135 6.45 -0.37 -8.16
N ALA A 136 7.64 -0.28 -8.75
CA ALA A 136 8.39 -1.45 -9.19
C ALA A 136 8.75 -2.36 -8.00
N GLY A 137 9.15 -1.77 -6.87
CA GLY A 137 9.31 -2.49 -5.61
C GLY A 137 8.04 -3.24 -5.20
N VAL A 138 6.89 -2.56 -5.18
CA VAL A 138 5.58 -3.16 -4.86
C VAL A 138 5.23 -4.29 -5.83
N CYS A 139 5.36 -4.07 -7.14
CA CYS A 139 5.10 -5.06 -8.18
C CYS A 139 5.92 -6.35 -7.99
N SER A 140 7.16 -6.26 -7.49
CA SER A 140 8.04 -7.41 -7.29
C SER A 140 7.55 -8.40 -6.22
N TYR A 141 6.65 -7.96 -5.33
CA TYR A 141 6.02 -8.82 -4.32
C TYR A 141 4.74 -9.49 -4.83
N ILE A 142 4.20 -9.08 -5.98
CA ILE A 142 3.02 -9.69 -6.58
C ILE A 142 3.40 -11.01 -7.23
N THR A 143 2.55 -12.04 -7.09
CA THR A 143 2.80 -13.33 -7.73
C THR A 143 2.67 -13.22 -9.26
N PRO A 144 3.43 -14.01 -10.04
CA PRO A 144 3.35 -13.98 -11.49
C PRO A 144 1.92 -14.18 -12.04
N GLU A 145 1.14 -15.06 -11.43
CA GLU A 145 -0.25 -15.36 -11.83
C GLU A 145 -1.17 -14.14 -11.63
N ALA A 146 -1.04 -13.48 -10.48
CA ALA A 146 -1.79 -12.27 -10.18
C ALA A 146 -1.42 -11.15 -11.15
N MET A 147 -0.12 -10.98 -11.43
CA MET A 147 0.40 -10.00 -12.39
C MET A 147 0.07 -10.33 -13.86
N GLY A 148 -0.19 -11.60 -14.20
CA GLY A 148 -0.44 -12.04 -15.58
C GLY A 148 0.85 -12.26 -16.39
N ILE A 149 1.93 -12.65 -15.71
CA ILE A 149 3.24 -12.90 -16.32
C ILE A 149 3.69 -14.32 -15.99
N GLN A 150 4.60 -14.87 -16.80
CA GLN A 150 5.05 -16.27 -16.66
C GLN A 150 6.23 -16.42 -15.68
N GLN A 151 6.96 -15.34 -15.39
CA GLN A 151 8.16 -15.37 -14.56
C GLN A 151 8.16 -14.18 -13.60
N LYS A 152 8.71 -14.37 -12.40
CA LYS A 152 8.81 -13.31 -11.39
C LYS A 152 10.00 -12.41 -11.71
N VAL A 153 9.76 -11.10 -11.76
CA VAL A 153 10.84 -10.10 -11.83
C VAL A 153 11.24 -9.75 -10.39
N CYS A 154 12.49 -10.06 -10.03
CA CYS A 154 13.05 -9.75 -8.72
C CYS A 154 14.11 -8.65 -8.85
N PHE A 155 13.95 -7.57 -8.09
CA PHE A 155 14.97 -6.54 -7.96
C PHE A 155 15.82 -6.85 -6.73
N SER A 156 17.10 -7.14 -6.94
CA SER A 156 18.07 -7.24 -5.84
C SER A 156 18.70 -5.86 -5.64
N ARG A 157 18.54 -5.30 -4.44
CA ARG A 157 19.34 -4.15 -4.02
C ARG A 157 20.73 -4.68 -3.68
N LEU A 158 21.76 -4.25 -4.42
CA LEU A 158 23.13 -4.47 -4.00
C LEU A 158 23.33 -3.73 -2.67
N VAL A 159 23.43 -4.49 -1.59
CA VAL A 159 23.88 -3.95 -0.31
C VAL A 159 25.39 -3.79 -0.47
N GLN A 160 25.87 -2.55 -0.55
CA GLN A 160 27.29 -2.30 -0.31
C GLN A 160 27.57 -2.73 1.12
N VAL A 161 28.14 -3.92 1.27
CA VAL A 161 28.77 -4.33 2.52
C VAL A 161 29.96 -3.38 2.67
N PRO A 162 30.01 -2.54 3.72
CA PRO A 162 31.22 -1.77 3.98
C PRO A 162 32.39 -2.74 4.11
N ASP A 163 33.53 -2.41 3.49
CA ASP A 163 34.76 -3.22 3.52
C ASP A 163 35.28 -3.37 4.96
N THR A 164 34.67 -4.26 5.72
CA THR A 164 35.30 -4.87 6.88
C THR A 164 35.92 -6.16 6.38
N THR A 165 37.20 -6.07 6.01
CA THR A 165 38.19 -7.15 5.97
C THR A 165 37.60 -8.56 6.04
N LEU A 166 37.29 -9.11 4.87
CA LEU A 166 37.03 -10.53 4.69
C LEU A 166 38.35 -11.29 4.85
N ASP A 167 38.63 -11.76 6.06
CA ASP A 167 39.44 -12.96 6.25
C ASP A 167 38.64 -14.12 5.63
N MET A 168 38.94 -14.43 4.37
CA MET A 168 38.40 -15.61 3.71
C MET A 168 39.11 -16.86 4.26
N PRO A 169 38.40 -17.83 4.87
CA PRO A 169 38.93 -19.17 4.94
C PRO A 169 38.91 -19.77 3.52
N SER A 170 40.06 -20.26 3.09
CA SER A 170 40.23 -21.02 1.86
C SER A 170 39.37 -22.29 1.91
N VAL A 171 38.32 -22.35 1.08
CA VAL A 171 37.58 -23.59 0.85
C VAL A 171 37.83 -24.01 -0.59
N GLY A 172 38.52 -25.14 -0.71
CA GLY A 172 38.97 -25.73 -1.95
C GLY A 172 37.82 -26.14 -2.88
N HIS A 173 38.13 -26.06 -4.16
CA HIS A 173 37.36 -26.65 -5.23
C HIS A 173 37.15 -28.16 -5.00
N THR A 174 35.92 -28.62 -5.12
CA THR A 174 35.66 -29.94 -5.70
C THR A 174 34.36 -29.88 -6.51
N LEU A 175 34.52 -30.02 -7.82
CA LEU A 175 33.44 -30.23 -8.78
C LEU A 175 32.98 -31.69 -8.66
N TYR A 176 31.67 -31.89 -8.49
CA TYR A 176 30.92 -33.01 -9.07
C TYR A 176 29.51 -32.52 -9.39
#